data_AF-A0A6M2D4R1-F1
#
_entry.id   AF-A0A6M2D4R1-F1
#
_cell.length_a   1.000
_cell.length_b   1.000
_cell.length_c   1.000
_cell.angle_alpha   90.00
_cell.angle_beta   90.00
_cell.angle_gamma   90.00
#
_symmetry.space_group_name_H-M   'P 1'
#
loop_
_entity.id
_entity.type
_entity.pdbx_description
1 polymer ?
#
loop_
_entity_poly.entity_id
_entity_poly.type
_entity_poly.pdbx_seq_one_letter_code
_entity_poly.pdbx_strand_id
1 'polypeptide(L)'
;MMAQPDSRACWPVAVSTSIYVFVAMMLIKSESVIYIGFMDMLDINRQDASWPLTLAIIISQLAGPVYGVLGVCMSERAMLICGALLCAFSVMMCSLANSLLMVVILYGVFY
;
A
#
# COMPACT_ATOMS: atom_id res chain seq x y z
N MET A 1 -18.10 16.86 20.00
CA MET A 1 -17.56 18.21 19.80
C MET A 1 -16.95 18.24 18.41
N MET A 2 -17.64 18.82 17.42
CA MET A 2 -17.08 18.94 16.06
C MET A 2 -15.91 19.92 16.16
N ALA A 3 -14.70 19.47 15.86
CA ALA A 3 -13.54 20.36 15.81
C ALA A 3 -13.84 21.49 14.83
N GLN A 4 -13.60 22.74 15.23
CA GLN A 4 -13.73 23.87 14.32
C GLN A 4 -12.80 23.62 13.11
N PRO A 5 -13.30 23.84 11.88
CA PRO A 5 -12.43 23.91 10.71
C PRO A 5 -11.28 24.88 11.03
N ASP A 6 -10.04 24.46 10.77
CA ASP A 6 -8.82 25.25 11.00
C ASP A 6 -8.39 25.50 12.46
N SER A 7 -8.88 24.69 13.40
CA SER A 7 -8.41 24.75 14.80
C SER A 7 -6.99 24.18 14.97
N ARG A 8 -6.32 24.53 16.08
CA ARG A 8 -5.03 23.94 16.49
C ARG A 8 -5.09 22.41 16.59
N ALA A 9 -6.26 21.85 16.88
CA ALA A 9 -6.50 20.41 16.91
C ALA A 9 -6.41 19.71 15.54
N CYS A 10 -6.41 20.46 14.43
CA CYS A 10 -6.25 19.92 13.08
C CYS A 10 -4.79 19.62 12.71
N TRP A 11 -3.82 20.28 13.34
CA TRP A 11 -2.39 20.07 13.06
C TRP A 11 -1.92 18.63 13.29
N PRO A 12 -2.27 17.95 14.40
CA PRO A 12 -1.94 16.53 14.59
C PRO A 12 -2.54 15.63 13.50
N VAL A 13 -3.76 15.94 13.04
CA VAL A 13 -4.42 15.18 11.97
C VAL A 13 -3.64 15.37 10.67
N ALA A 14 -3.30 16.60 10.30
CA ALA A 14 -2.50 16.88 9.12
C ALA A 14 -1.15 16.16 9.15
N VAL A 15 -0.43 16.21 10.27
CA VAL A 15 0.85 15.49 10.44
C VAL A 15 0.64 13.99 10.30
N SER A 16 -0.40 13.41 10.91
CA SER A 16 -0.68 11.98 10.79
C SER A 16 -0.98 11.56 9.36
N THR A 17 -1.76 12.35 8.63
CA THR A 17 -2.08 12.10 7.22
C THR A 17 -0.83 12.26 6.34
N SER A 18 0.02 13.26 6.61
CA SER A 18 1.29 13.41 5.89
C SER A 18 2.21 12.20 6.06
N ILE A 19 2.34 11.67 7.29
CA ILE A 19 3.14 10.47 7.55
C ILE A 19 2.52 9.26 6.83
N TYR A 20 1.20 9.10 6.90
CA TYR A 20 0.51 8.01 6.21
C TYR A 20 0.75 8.04 4.70
N VAL A 21 0.56 9.20 4.06
CA VAL A 21 0.79 9.36 2.62
C VAL A 21 2.27 9.17 2.26
N PHE A 22 3.19 9.65 3.10
CA PHE A 22 4.62 9.45 2.90
C PHE A 22 4.98 7.95 2.86
N VAL A 23 4.51 7.17 3.84
CA VAL A 23 4.77 5.72 3.91
C VAL A 23 4.10 4.99 2.74
N ALA A 24 2.86 5.34 2.40
CA ALA A 24 2.15 4.74 1.26
C ALA A 24 2.87 4.99 -0.08
N MET A 25 3.43 6.19 -0.26
CA MET A 25 4.17 6.54 -1.49
C MET A 25 5.58 5.96 -1.52
N MET A 26 6.17 5.64 -0.37
CA MET A 26 7.55 5.15 -0.28
C MET A 26 7.79 3.92 -1.15
N LEU A 27 6.90 2.92 -1.08
CA LEU A 27 7.04 1.67 -1.82
C LEU A 27 6.85 1.85 -3.32
N ILE A 28 5.86 2.65 -3.72
CA ILE A 28 5.63 3.02 -5.12
C ILE A 28 6.84 3.77 -5.69
N LYS A 29 7.44 4.68 -4.91
CA LYS A 29 8.62 5.43 -5.37
C LYS A 29 9.89 4.59 -5.40
N SER A 30 9.98 3.55 -4.59
CA SER A 30 11.08 2.58 -4.59
C SER A 30 10.89 1.42 -5.57
N GLU A 31 9.84 1.45 -6.40
CA GLU A 31 9.46 0.35 -7.27
C GLU A 31 10.60 -0.10 -8.20
N SER A 32 11.41 0.83 -8.71
CA SER A 32 12.54 0.52 -9.58
C SER A 32 13.65 -0.27 -8.88
N VAL A 33 13.90 0.00 -7.60
CA VAL A 33 14.88 -0.72 -6.79
C VAL A 33 14.35 -2.10 -6.44
N ILE A 34 13.07 -2.18 -6.06
CA ILE A 34 12.39 -3.44 -5.74
C ILE A 34 12.35 -4.36 -6.97
N TYR A 35 12.08 -3.80 -8.14
CA TYR A 35 12.07 -4.51 -9.42
C TYR A 35 13.42 -5.19 -9.73
N ILE A 36 14.52 -4.47 -9.54
CA ILE A 36 15.87 -5.04 -9.72
C ILE A 36 16.13 -6.12 -8.65
N GLY A 37 15.74 -5.87 -7.41
CA GLY A 37 15.86 -6.85 -6.32
C GLY A 37 15.12 -8.17 -6.61
N PHE A 38 13.93 -8.11 -7.21
CA PHE A 38 13.20 -9.34 -7.59
C PHE A 38 13.92 -10.12 -8.69
N MET A 39 14.50 -9.45 -9.69
CA MET A 39 15.27 -10.13 -10.72
C MET A 39 16.50 -10.83 -10.12
N ASP A 40 17.24 -10.16 -9.25
CA ASP A 40 18.45 -10.71 -8.64
C ASP A 40 18.16 -11.85 -7.65
N MET A 41 17.06 -11.78 -6.89
CA MET A 41 16.73 -12.78 -5.88
C MET A 41 16.02 -14.02 -6.42
N LEU A 42 15.19 -13.87 -7.45
CA LEU A 42 14.37 -14.95 -8.00
C LEU A 42 14.89 -15.48 -9.34
N ASP A 43 15.95 -14.88 -9.90
CA ASP A 43 16.54 -15.19 -11.21
C ASP A 43 15.49 -15.19 -12.34
N ILE A 44 14.61 -14.19 -12.31
CA ILE A 44 13.46 -14.06 -13.23
C ILE A 44 13.73 -13.02 -14.32
N ASN A 45 13.04 -13.19 -15.44
CA ASN A 45 13.10 -12.24 -16.53
C ASN A 45 12.40 -10.90 -16.18
N ARG A 46 12.80 -9.85 -16.87
CA ARG A 46 12.25 -8.48 -16.74
C ARG A 46 10.73 -8.40 -16.88
N GLN A 47 10.16 -9.21 -17.78
CA GLN A 47 8.72 -9.25 -18.01
C GLN A 47 7.98 -9.76 -16.76
N ASP A 48 8.50 -10.82 -16.16
CA ASP A 48 7.90 -11.47 -15.00
C ASP A 48 8.05 -10.63 -13.72
N ALA A 49 9.20 -9.97 -13.54
CA ALA A 49 9.43 -9.05 -12.42
C ALA A 49 8.52 -7.81 -12.43
N SER A 50 7.94 -7.45 -13.59
CA SER A 50 7.09 -6.25 -13.71
C SER A 50 5.65 -6.48 -13.25
N TRP A 51 5.21 -7.74 -13.21
CA TRP A 51 3.83 -8.11 -12.90
C TRP A 51 3.36 -7.71 -11.49
N PRO A 52 4.12 -7.98 -10.40
CA PRO A 52 3.71 -7.60 -9.05
C PRO A 52 3.47 -6.08 -8.92
N LEU A 53 4.39 -5.27 -9.45
CA LEU A 53 4.30 -3.82 -9.43
C LEU A 53 3.10 -3.31 -10.24
N THR A 54 2.94 -3.85 -11.45
CA THR A 54 1.85 -3.44 -12.35
C THR A 54 0.49 -3.76 -11.75
N LEU A 55 0.34 -4.95 -11.16
CA LEU A 55 -0.89 -5.34 -10.48
C LEU A 55 -1.20 -4.47 -9.26
N ALA A 56 -0.19 -4.16 -8.43
CA ALA A 56 -0.35 -3.26 -7.28
C ALA A 56 -0.92 -1.90 -7.71
N ILE A 57 -0.40 -1.33 -8.80
CA ILE A 57 -0.90 -0.06 -9.34
C ILE A 57 -2.35 -0.22 -9.83
N ILE A 58 -2.64 -1.24 -10.62
CA ILE A 58 -4.00 -1.48 -11.14
C ILE A 58 -5.01 -1.59 -9.99
N ILE A 59 -4.67 -2.37 -8.95
CA ILE A 59 -5.54 -2.61 -7.81
C ILE A 59 -5.70 -1.35 -6.97
N SER A 60 -4.62 -0.57 -6.76
CA SER A 60 -4.71 0.72 -6.05
C SER A 60 -5.68 1.70 -6.73
N GLN A 61 -5.70 1.71 -8.07
CA GLN A 61 -6.60 2.58 -8.85
C GLN A 61 -8.06 2.07 -8.80
N LEU A 62 -8.25 0.75 -8.77
CA LEU A 62 -9.57 0.12 -8.60
C LEU A 62 -10.08 0.16 -7.17
N ALA A 63 -9.22 0.40 -6.18
CA ALA A 63 -9.58 0.47 -4.78
C ALA A 63 -10.38 1.74 -4.43
N GLY A 64 -10.30 2.81 -5.25
CA GLY A 64 -11.00 4.07 -5.01
C GLY A 64 -12.52 3.93 -4.81
N PRO A 65 -13.26 3.29 -5.73
CA PRO A 65 -14.67 2.98 -5.54
C PRO A 65 -14.97 2.12 -4.31
N VAL A 66 -14.13 1.12 -4.03
CA VAL A 66 -14.28 0.22 -2.88
C VAL A 66 -14.13 1.00 -1.57
N TYR A 67 -13.14 1.89 -1.51
CA TYR A 67 -12.92 2.82 -0.41
C TYR A 67 -14.13 3.73 -0.20
N GLY A 68 -14.70 4.29 -1.27
CA GLY A 68 -15.87 5.16 -1.20
C GLY A 68 -17.09 4.47 -0.59
N VAL A 69 -17.33 3.20 -0.94
CA VAL A 69 -18.43 2.41 -0.35
C VAL A 69 -18.14 2.07 1.11
N LEU A 70 -16.91 1.65 1.44
CA LEU A 70 -16.49 1.35 2.81
C LEU A 70 -16.57 2.57 3.73
N GLY A 71 -16.33 3.78 3.22
CA GLY A 71 -16.43 5.03 3.96
C GLY A 71 -17.85 5.36 4.46
N VAL A 72 -18.88 4.75 3.88
CA VAL A 72 -20.27 4.85 4.39
C VAL A 72 -20.49 3.91 5.58
N CYS A 73 -19.78 2.79 5.63
CA CYS A 73 -19.97 1.74 6.64
C CYS A 73 -19.00 1.86 7.82
N MET A 74 -17.80 2.41 7.62
CA MET A 74 -16.72 2.44 8.62
C MET A 74 -16.19 3.85 8.84
N SER A 75 -15.67 4.11 10.06
CA SER A 75 -14.96 5.35 10.32
C SER A 75 -13.62 5.40 9.57
N GLU A 76 -13.26 6.57 9.05
CA GLU A 76 -11.98 6.84 8.37
C GLU A 76 -10.77 6.29 9.14
N ARG A 77 -10.72 6.50 10.46
CA ARG A 77 -9.60 6.04 11.32
C ARG A 77 -9.45 4.53 11.30
N ALA A 78 -10.55 3.79 11.38
CA ALA A 78 -10.53 2.33 11.36
C ALA A 78 -10.09 1.81 9.99
N MET A 79 -10.56 2.43 8.89
CA MET A 79 -10.13 2.08 7.54
C MET A 79 -8.63 2.29 7.34
N LEU A 80 -8.09 3.43 7.75
CA LEU A 80 -6.66 3.74 7.60
C LEU A 80 -5.78 2.75 8.39
N ILE A 81 -6.18 2.41 9.63
CA ILE A 81 -5.43 1.46 10.46
C ILE A 81 -5.51 0.04 9.89
N CYS A 82 -6.71 -0.42 9.51
CA CYS A 82 -6.88 -1.75 8.93
C CYS A 82 -6.11 -1.90 7.61
N GLY A 83 -6.17 -0.90 6.74
CA GLY A 83 -5.40 -0.87 5.49
C GLY A 83 -3.90 -0.89 5.74
N ALA A 84 -3.40 -0.03 6.64
CA ALA A 84 -1.98 0.00 6.97
C ALA A 84 -1.47 -1.32 7.56
N LEU A 85 -2.25 -1.97 8.44
CA LEU A 85 -1.90 -3.27 8.99
C LEU A 85 -1.91 -4.37 7.92
N LEU A 86 -2.89 -4.35 7.01
CA LEU A 86 -2.97 -5.30 5.91
C LEU A 86 -1.76 -5.18 4.98
N CYS A 87 -1.43 -3.97 4.53
CA CYS A 87 -0.29 -3.71 3.66
C CYS A 87 1.03 -4.08 4.37
N ALA A 88 1.21 -3.68 5.62
CA ALA A 88 2.42 -3.99 6.39
C ALA A 88 2.60 -5.50 6.58
N PHE A 89 1.52 -6.22 6.88
CA PHE A 89 1.54 -7.67 7.03
C PHE A 89 1.87 -8.37 5.70
N SER A 90 1.29 -7.90 4.59
CA SER A 90 1.58 -8.45 3.27
C SER A 90 3.05 -8.28 2.89
N VAL A 91 3.60 -7.07 3.05
CA VAL A 91 5.01 -6.78 2.75
C VAL A 91 5.95 -7.57 3.68
N MET A 92 5.59 -7.73 4.96
CA MET A 92 6.34 -8.58 5.88
C MET A 92 6.31 -10.05 5.45
N MET A 93 5.18 -10.56 4.97
CA MET A 93 5.11 -11.92 4.42
C MET A 93 5.91 -12.09 3.13
N CYS A 94 6.08 -11.04 2.32
CA CYS A 94 6.93 -11.08 1.14
C CYS A 94 8.40 -11.43 1.47
N SER A 95 8.90 -11.13 2.67
CA SER A 95 10.28 -11.50 3.05
C SER A 95 10.50 -13.02 3.13
N LEU A 96 9.43 -13.81 3.22
CA LEU A 96 9.47 -15.27 3.22
C LEU A 96 9.13 -15.87 1.84
N ALA A 97 8.82 -15.03 0.85
CA ALA A 97 8.41 -15.47 -0.46
C ALA A 97 9.62 -16.02 -1.25
N ASN A 98 9.52 -17.27 -1.69
CA ASN A 98 10.54 -17.95 -2.50
C ASN A 98 10.07 -18.20 -3.94
N SER A 99 8.90 -17.66 -4.32
CA SER A 99 8.33 -17.85 -5.64
C SER A 99 7.69 -16.56 -6.14
N LEU A 100 7.79 -16.34 -7.46
CA LEU A 100 7.20 -15.19 -8.12
C LEU A 100 5.69 -15.08 -7.85
N LEU A 101 4.96 -16.21 -7.88
CA LEU A 101 3.51 -16.22 -7.63
C LEU A 101 3.17 -15.70 -6.23
N MET A 102 3.97 -16.06 -5.21
CA MET A 102 3.76 -15.59 -3.85
C MET A 102 3.98 -14.07 -3.74
N VAL A 103 5.00 -13.55 -4.43
CA VAL A 103 5.24 -12.09 -4.53
C VAL A 103 4.11 -11.38 -5.28
N VAL A 104 3.66 -11.91 -6.41
CA VAL A 104 2.55 -11.33 -7.19
C VAL A 104 1.27 -11.27 -6.36
N ILE A 105 0.96 -12.29 -5.58
CA ILE A 105 -0.25 -12.31 -4.75
C ILE A 105 -0.11 -11.35 -3.58
N LEU A 106 0.97 -11.45 -2.79
CA LEU A 106 1.16 -10.62 -1.61
C LEU A 106 1.36 -9.15 -1.98
N TYR A 107 2.34 -8.86 -2.83
CA TYR A 107 2.69 -7.49 -3.22
C TYR A 107 1.77 -6.92 -4.29
N GLY A 108 1.23 -7.74 -5.20
CA GLY A 108 0.37 -7.23 -6.26
C GLY A 108 -1.09 -7.04 -5.83
N VAL A 109 -1.62 -7.94 -4.99
CA VAL A 109 -3.06 -7.95 -4.66
C VAL A 109 -3.37 -7.38 -3.28
N PHE A 110 -2.53 -7.65 -2.28
CA PHE A 110 -2.80 -7.24 -0.90
C PHE A 110 -2.13 -5.93 -0.48
N TYR A 111 -1.17 -5.43 -1.26
CA TYR A 111 -0.52 -4.14 -1.04
C TYR A 111 -1.33 -3.01 -1.67
#